data_AF-B0TD13-F1
#
_entry.id   AF-B0TD13-F1
#
_cell.length_a   1.000
_cell.length_b   1.000
_cell.length_c   1.000
_cell.angle_alpha   90.00
_cell.angle_beta   90.00
_cell.angle_gamma   90.00
#
_symmetry.space_group_name_H-M   'P 1'
#
loop_
_entity.id
_entity.type
_entity.pdbx_description
1 polymer ?
#
loop_
_entity_poly.entity_id
_entity_poly.type
_entity_poly.pdbx_seq_one_letter_code
_entity_poly.pdbx_strand_id
1 'polypeptide(L)'
;MHNIHIHLDGAGHTPRSIRNFINIIASKNDLFYKALQIAPERMRYCKKMDGILVEKMNRRKPKTMREIEEIWYEGYSESRNQHYHHSRYHFLNLHSFFTGNHTVELRGFNAGSPQSRKTLGGESSELHAGKIRSYIVLALALNHQALTQKCASARKPQTENEKFAMRTYLNRIGFIGDEFANCREHLTAYLDGSAAWRFRAA
;
A
#
# COMPACT_ATOMS: atom_id res chain seq x y z
N MET A 1 -4.77 -17.72 9.53
CA MET A 1 -4.88 -17.17 8.17
C MET A 1 -3.51 -16.68 7.72
N HIS A 2 -2.99 -17.13 6.57
CA HIS A 2 -1.67 -16.73 6.07
C HIS A 2 -1.73 -15.38 5.36
N ASN A 3 -0.97 -14.40 5.87
CA ASN A 3 -0.87 -13.06 5.31
C ASN A 3 0.38 -12.97 4.45
N ILE A 4 0.19 -12.74 3.16
CA ILE A 4 1.32 -12.45 2.28
C ILE A 4 1.72 -11.00 2.53
N HIS A 5 2.99 -10.85 2.86
CA HIS A 5 3.66 -9.58 3.05
C HIS A 5 4.91 -9.59 2.18
N ILE A 6 5.23 -8.44 1.60
CA ILE A 6 6.38 -8.28 0.71
C ILE A 6 7.39 -7.42 1.43
N HIS A 7 8.60 -7.95 1.63
CA HIS A 7 9.74 -7.19 2.12
C HIS A 7 10.53 -6.64 0.93
N LEU A 8 10.67 -5.32 0.89
CA LEU A 8 11.45 -4.58 -0.09
C LEU A 8 12.74 -4.12 0.57
N ASP A 9 13.86 -4.26 -0.13
CA ASP A 9 15.16 -3.79 0.39
C ASP A 9 15.10 -2.29 0.74
N GLY A 10 15.60 -1.99 1.95
CA GLY A 10 15.60 -0.64 2.51
C GLY A 10 16.85 0.17 2.20
N ALA A 11 17.92 -0.43 1.67
CA ALA A 11 19.23 0.22 1.54
C ALA A 11 19.20 1.53 0.74
N GLY A 12 18.38 1.61 -0.31
CA GLY A 12 18.23 2.82 -1.13
C GLY A 12 17.40 3.94 -0.49
N HIS A 13 16.74 3.68 0.63
CA HIS A 13 15.82 4.66 1.22
C HIS A 13 16.54 5.74 2.03
N THR A 14 16.16 6.98 1.74
CA THR A 14 16.46 8.18 2.53
C THR A 14 15.25 8.61 3.35
N PRO A 15 15.42 9.49 4.36
CA PRO A 15 14.29 10.05 5.11
C PRO A 15 13.22 10.68 4.23
N ARG A 16 13.63 11.34 3.14
CA ARG A 16 12.72 11.89 2.12
C ARG A 16 11.91 10.79 1.43
N SER A 17 12.55 9.71 0.99
CA SER A 17 11.86 8.62 0.31
C SER A 17 10.91 7.84 1.23
N ILE A 18 11.26 7.66 2.51
CA ILE A 18 10.35 7.03 3.49
C ILE A 18 9.11 7.90 3.72
N ARG A 19 9.30 9.22 3.86
CA ARG A 19 8.18 10.17 3.92
C ARG A 19 7.31 10.14 2.67
N ASN A 20 7.93 10.02 1.50
CA ASN A 20 7.18 9.84 0.26
C ASN A 20 6.36 8.56 0.29
N PHE A 21 6.96 7.44 0.72
CA PHE A 21 6.27 6.15 0.79
C PHE A 21 5.03 6.24 1.68
N ILE A 22 5.19 6.80 2.89
CA ILE A 22 4.08 7.09 3.80
C ILE A 22 3.01 7.91 3.07
N ASN A 23 3.35 9.06 2.49
CA ASN A 23 2.36 9.92 1.83
C ASN A 23 1.68 9.26 0.61
N ILE A 24 2.40 8.45 -0.16
CA ILE A 24 1.85 7.66 -1.28
C ILE A 24 0.81 6.68 -0.74
N ILE A 25 1.13 5.90 0.28
CA ILE A 25 0.17 4.96 0.87
C ILE A 25 -1.02 5.70 1.47
N ALA A 26 -0.81 6.80 2.20
CA ALA A 26 -1.87 7.57 2.85
C ALA A 26 -2.91 8.06 1.84
N SER A 27 -2.43 8.61 0.72
CA SER A 27 -3.29 9.21 -0.29
C SER A 27 -4.08 8.19 -1.10
N LYS A 28 -3.66 6.93 -1.18
CA LYS A 28 -4.34 5.88 -1.98
C LYS A 28 -4.85 4.70 -1.15
N ASN A 29 -4.81 4.81 0.17
CA ASN A 29 -5.14 3.72 1.09
C ASN A 29 -6.50 3.06 0.77
N ASP A 30 -7.54 3.87 0.57
CA ASP A 30 -8.89 3.35 0.30
C ASP A 30 -8.93 2.53 -1.00
N LEU A 31 -8.26 3.01 -2.06
CA LEU A 31 -8.17 2.30 -3.35
C LEU A 31 -7.41 0.98 -3.20
N PHE A 32 -6.26 0.98 -2.51
CA PHE A 32 -5.48 -0.25 -2.32
C PHE A 32 -6.22 -1.29 -1.48
N TYR A 33 -6.94 -0.86 -0.43
CA TYR A 33 -7.68 -1.79 0.43
C TYR A 33 -8.80 -2.47 -0.32
N LYS A 34 -9.54 -1.69 -1.12
CA LYS A 34 -10.63 -2.23 -1.93
C LYS A 34 -10.11 -3.12 -3.05
N ALA A 35 -9.08 -2.68 -3.78
CA ALA A 35 -8.46 -3.45 -4.86
C ALA A 35 -7.87 -4.78 -4.40
N LEU A 36 -7.17 -4.79 -3.26
CA LEU A 36 -6.55 -5.99 -2.69
C LEU A 36 -7.50 -6.81 -1.81
N GLN A 37 -8.77 -6.39 -1.69
CA GLN A 37 -9.81 -7.03 -0.89
C GLN A 37 -9.36 -7.31 0.56
N ILE A 38 -8.76 -6.30 1.19
CA ILE A 38 -8.29 -6.40 2.58
C ILE A 38 -9.53 -6.45 3.49
N ALA A 39 -9.66 -7.53 4.27
CA ALA A 39 -10.85 -7.78 5.08
C ALA A 39 -11.17 -6.62 6.06
N PRO A 40 -12.44 -6.21 6.23
CA PRO A 40 -12.84 -5.11 7.11
C PRO A 40 -12.43 -5.30 8.59
N GLU A 41 -12.35 -6.54 9.07
CA GLU A 41 -11.80 -6.84 10.40
C GLU A 41 -10.32 -6.42 10.55
N ARG A 42 -9.57 -6.32 9.45
CA ARG A 42 -8.23 -5.73 9.43
C ARG A 42 -8.26 -4.21 9.33
N MET A 43 -9.37 -3.63 8.86
CA MET A 43 -9.61 -2.20 8.97
C MET A 43 -9.75 -1.73 10.42
N ARG A 44 -10.12 -2.61 11.36
CA ARG A 44 -10.15 -2.27 12.81
C ARG A 44 -8.76 -1.96 13.37
N TYR A 45 -7.70 -2.63 12.86
CA TYR A 45 -6.31 -2.27 13.15
C TYR A 45 -5.79 -1.17 12.20
N CYS A 46 -6.45 -0.97 11.06
CA CYS A 46 -6.15 0.07 10.09
C CYS A 46 -7.14 1.24 10.11
N LYS A 47 -7.22 1.95 11.24
CA LYS A 47 -7.71 3.35 11.21
C LYS A 47 -6.66 4.23 10.52
N LYS A 48 -6.53 4.06 9.18
CA LYS A 48 -5.76 4.84 8.19
C LYS A 48 -4.36 5.22 8.66
N MET A 49 -3.32 4.43 8.28
CA MET A 49 -1.88 4.72 8.48
C MET A 49 -1.68 6.02 9.26
N ASP A 50 -1.74 5.83 10.58
CA ASP A 50 -2.29 6.73 11.59
C ASP A 50 -2.38 8.20 11.13
N GLY A 51 -3.58 8.78 11.01
CA GLY A 51 -3.73 10.18 10.60
C GLY A 51 -2.80 11.11 11.39
N ILE A 52 -2.54 10.74 12.65
CA ILE A 52 -1.55 11.34 13.55
C ILE A 52 -0.11 11.12 13.07
N LEU A 53 0.30 9.90 12.70
CA LEU A 53 1.62 9.62 12.10
C LEU A 53 1.83 10.46 10.84
N VAL A 54 0.88 10.44 9.91
CA VAL A 54 0.98 11.21 8.65
C VAL A 54 1.03 12.71 8.91
N GLU A 55 0.22 13.21 9.84
CA GLU A 55 0.23 14.61 10.26
C GLU A 55 1.58 14.98 10.87
N LYS A 56 2.07 14.23 11.88
CA LYS A 56 3.35 14.47 12.54
C LYS A 56 4.52 14.42 11.55
N MET A 57 4.52 13.42 10.67
CA MET A 57 5.54 13.25 9.62
C MET A 57 5.58 14.45 8.67
N ASN A 58 4.43 14.99 8.29
CA ASN A 58 4.32 16.14 7.40
C ASN A 58 4.51 17.49 8.08
N ARG A 59 4.19 17.59 9.37
CA ARG A 59 4.41 18.78 10.20
C ARG A 59 5.87 18.94 10.59
N ARG A 60 6.48 17.90 11.17
CA ARG A 60 7.88 17.92 11.63
C ARG A 60 8.89 17.85 10.49
N LYS A 61 8.53 17.18 9.38
CA LYS A 61 9.38 17.04 8.20
C LYS A 61 10.78 16.49 8.52
N PRO A 62 10.89 15.33 9.19
CA PRO A 62 12.17 14.81 9.69
C PRO A 62 13.20 14.66 8.58
N LYS A 63 14.47 14.83 8.96
CA LYS A 63 15.65 14.87 8.09
C LYS A 63 16.57 13.68 8.32
N THR A 64 16.35 12.91 9.38
CA THR A 64 17.12 11.71 9.73
C THR A 64 16.22 10.49 9.88
N MET A 65 16.80 9.29 9.75
CA MET A 65 16.05 8.05 9.99
C MET A 65 15.64 7.90 11.46
N ARG A 66 16.47 8.38 12.40
CA ARG A 66 16.17 8.35 13.84
C ARG A 66 14.91 9.15 14.18
N GLU A 67 14.77 10.35 13.61
CA GLU A 67 13.54 11.15 13.83
C GLU A 67 12.30 10.48 13.22
N ILE A 68 12.44 9.77 12.09
CA ILE A 68 11.34 8.99 11.51
C ILE A 68 10.98 7.83 12.43
N GLU A 69 11.97 7.12 12.96
CA GLU A 69 11.80 6.04 13.92
C GLU A 69 11.09 6.52 15.20
N GLU A 70 11.52 7.65 15.76
CA GLU A 70 10.90 8.27 16.93
C GLU A 70 9.44 8.61 16.66
N ILE A 71 9.12 9.21 15.51
CA ILE A 71 7.73 9.51 15.12
C ILE A 71 6.93 8.22 14.90
N TRP A 72 7.55 7.18 14.32
CA TRP A 72 6.91 5.89 14.03
C TRP A 72 6.46 5.15 15.29
N TYR A 73 7.27 5.19 16.35
CA TYR A 73 6.96 4.59 17.65
C TYR A 73 6.26 5.55 18.63
N GLU A 74 6.01 6.80 18.24
CA GLU A 74 5.40 7.79 19.12
C GLU A 74 3.95 7.41 19.46
N GLY A 75 3.67 7.13 20.73
CA GLY A 75 2.35 6.70 21.20
C GLY A 75 2.25 5.21 21.52
N TYR A 76 3.33 4.45 21.30
CA TYR A 76 3.46 3.07 21.80
C TYR A 76 4.26 3.08 23.09
N SER A 77 3.71 2.49 24.16
CA SER A 77 4.39 2.31 25.45
C SER A 77 5.23 1.02 25.50
N GLU A 78 5.17 0.21 24.46
CA GLU A 78 5.83 -1.09 24.37
C GLU A 78 7.32 -0.96 24.04
N SER A 79 8.10 -1.96 24.48
CA SER A 79 9.52 -2.02 24.14
C SER A 79 9.70 -2.24 22.64
N ARG A 80 10.55 -1.42 22.01
CA ARG A 80 10.86 -1.44 20.57
C ARG A 80 11.46 -2.77 20.08
N ASN A 81 12.01 -3.56 21.00
CA ASN A 81 12.65 -4.84 20.73
C ASN A 81 11.68 -6.03 20.66
N GLN A 82 10.37 -5.81 20.84
CA GLN A 82 9.42 -6.90 20.79
C GLN A 82 9.16 -7.39 19.37
N HIS A 83 9.21 -8.71 19.18
CA HIS A 83 8.84 -9.36 17.92
C HIS A 83 7.38 -9.08 17.54
N TYR A 84 6.46 -8.92 18.51
CA TYR A 84 5.05 -8.59 18.28
C TYR A 84 4.72 -7.16 18.73
N HIS A 85 5.17 -6.16 17.96
CA HIS A 85 4.87 -4.74 18.25
C HIS A 85 3.59 -4.26 17.55
N HIS A 86 2.74 -3.47 18.22
CA HIS A 86 1.46 -3.01 17.66
C HIS A 86 1.60 -2.08 16.43
N SER A 87 2.74 -1.41 16.24
CA SER A 87 3.02 -0.61 15.02
C SER A 87 3.11 -1.44 13.73
N ARG A 88 3.13 -2.79 13.84
CA ARG A 88 3.22 -3.70 12.67
C ARG A 88 1.93 -3.80 11.87
N TYR A 89 0.80 -3.29 12.37
CA TYR A 89 -0.51 -3.47 11.75
C TYR A 89 -0.89 -2.34 10.78
N HIS A 90 0.03 -2.00 9.88
CA HIS A 90 -0.17 -1.00 8.82
C HIS A 90 0.07 -1.62 7.44
N PHE A 91 -0.57 -1.08 6.40
CA PHE A 91 -0.32 -1.53 5.02
C PHE A 91 1.15 -1.34 4.62
N LEU A 92 1.74 -0.23 5.06
CA LEU A 92 3.18 0.00 5.06
C LEU A 92 3.68 -0.18 6.48
N ASN A 93 4.61 -1.09 6.72
CA ASN A 93 5.20 -1.36 8.01
C ASN A 93 6.71 -1.11 7.97
N LEU A 94 7.19 -0.20 8.82
CA LEU A 94 8.61 0.15 8.96
C LEU A 94 9.29 -0.52 10.16
N HIS A 95 8.58 -1.38 10.90
CA HIS A 95 9.18 -2.08 12.05
C HIS A 95 10.42 -2.88 11.65
N SER A 96 10.34 -3.66 10.57
CA SER A 96 11.49 -4.42 10.06
C SER A 96 12.60 -3.54 9.50
N PHE A 97 12.29 -2.30 9.13
CA PHE A 97 13.28 -1.32 8.68
C PHE A 97 14.16 -0.85 9.83
N PHE A 98 13.56 -0.63 11.02
CA PHE A 98 14.27 -0.10 12.19
C PHE A 98 14.87 -1.16 13.12
N THR A 99 14.28 -2.35 13.20
CA THR A 99 14.60 -3.35 14.25
C THR A 99 15.10 -4.69 13.72
N GLY A 100 15.17 -4.86 12.39
CA GLY A 100 15.50 -6.13 11.77
C GLY A 100 16.25 -5.95 10.47
N ASN A 101 15.84 -6.70 9.44
CA ASN A 101 16.55 -6.84 8.17
C ASN A 101 16.64 -5.57 7.28
N HIS A 102 16.35 -4.39 7.82
CA HIS A 102 16.34 -3.12 7.08
C HIS A 102 15.48 -3.16 5.82
N THR A 103 14.27 -3.72 5.94
CA THR A 103 13.33 -3.82 4.82
C THR A 103 12.06 -3.02 5.07
N VAL A 104 11.51 -2.45 3.99
CA VAL A 104 10.17 -1.87 4.00
C VAL A 104 9.17 -2.98 3.72
N GLU A 105 8.24 -3.21 4.66
CA GLU A 105 7.27 -4.29 4.54
C GLU A 105 5.92 -3.74 4.06
N LEU A 106 5.40 -4.29 2.96
CA LEU A 106 4.01 -4.07 2.55
C LEU A 106 3.14 -5.25 2.98
N ARG A 107 2.01 -4.94 3.63
CA ARG A 107 1.04 -5.89 4.17
C ARG A 107 -0.30 -5.65 3.52
N GLY A 108 -0.69 -6.50 2.58
CA GLY A 108 -1.85 -6.19 1.74
C GLY A 108 -2.63 -7.36 1.21
N PHE A 109 -2.10 -8.59 1.27
CA PHE A 109 -2.73 -9.71 0.58
C PHE A 109 -3.09 -10.84 1.55
N ASN A 110 -4.38 -11.22 1.54
CA ASN A 110 -4.88 -12.36 2.30
C ASN A 110 -5.10 -13.53 1.34
N ALA A 111 -4.15 -14.46 1.28
CA ALA A 111 -4.27 -15.65 0.44
C ALA A 111 -5.45 -16.54 0.85
N GLY A 112 -5.88 -16.48 2.12
CA GLY A 112 -6.88 -17.37 2.68
C GLY A 112 -8.31 -16.82 2.82
N SER A 113 -8.62 -15.61 2.35
CA SER A 113 -9.99 -15.09 2.51
C SER A 113 -10.99 -15.87 1.64
N PRO A 114 -12.25 -16.06 2.06
CA PRO A 114 -13.27 -16.65 1.20
C PRO A 114 -13.43 -15.88 -0.13
N GLN A 115 -13.19 -14.56 -0.12
CA GLN A 115 -13.12 -13.71 -1.31
C GLN A 115 -11.92 -13.99 -2.22
N SER A 116 -10.76 -14.39 -1.69
CA SER A 116 -9.62 -14.80 -2.52
C SER A 116 -9.89 -16.15 -3.22
N ARG A 117 -10.81 -16.96 -2.69
CA ARG A 117 -11.24 -18.27 -3.20
C ARG A 117 -12.50 -18.25 -4.07
N LYS A 118 -13.33 -17.19 -4.02
CA LYS A 118 -14.49 -17.04 -4.92
C LYS A 118 -14.03 -16.68 -6.33
N THR A 119 -14.05 -17.65 -7.21
CA THR A 119 -13.90 -17.51 -8.66
C THR A 119 -15.25 -17.29 -9.31
N LEU A 120 -15.32 -16.40 -10.31
CA LEU A 120 -16.33 -16.48 -11.36
C LEU A 120 -15.83 -17.58 -12.30
N GLY A 121 -16.39 -18.79 -12.20
CA GLY A 121 -16.06 -19.90 -13.10
C GLY A 121 -14.74 -20.62 -12.77
N GLY A 122 -14.85 -21.76 -12.07
CA GLY A 122 -14.11 -22.99 -12.40
C GLY A 122 -12.57 -23.12 -12.32
N GLU A 123 -11.74 -22.06 -12.31
CA GLU A 123 -10.27 -22.22 -12.43
C GLU A 123 -9.51 -21.52 -11.29
N SER A 124 -8.90 -22.29 -10.39
CA SER A 124 -8.49 -21.82 -9.05
C SER A 124 -7.00 -21.49 -8.88
N SER A 125 -6.12 -21.90 -9.79
CA SER A 125 -4.66 -21.72 -9.66
C SER A 125 -4.11 -20.51 -10.42
N GLU A 126 -4.53 -20.31 -11.68
CA GLU A 126 -3.99 -19.25 -12.56
C GLU A 126 -4.45 -17.84 -12.14
N LEU A 127 -5.72 -17.69 -11.74
CA LEU A 127 -6.26 -16.44 -11.19
C LEU A 127 -5.65 -16.07 -9.82
N HIS A 128 -5.16 -17.05 -9.05
CA HIS A 128 -4.44 -16.80 -7.81
C HIS A 128 -3.02 -16.28 -8.09
N ALA A 129 -2.34 -16.87 -9.07
CA ALA A 129 -1.03 -16.41 -9.53
C ALA A 129 -1.08 -14.98 -10.09
N GLY A 130 -2.10 -14.65 -10.89
CA GLY A 130 -2.31 -13.29 -11.42
C GLY A 130 -2.49 -12.24 -10.30
N LYS A 131 -3.26 -12.56 -9.26
CA LYS A 131 -3.43 -11.69 -8.08
C LYS A 131 -2.11 -11.47 -7.31
N ILE A 132 -1.34 -12.53 -7.08
CA ILE A 132 -0.03 -12.44 -6.41
C ILE A 132 0.94 -11.60 -7.25
N ARG A 133 1.03 -11.88 -8.56
CA ARG A 133 1.84 -11.10 -9.50
C ARG A 133 1.48 -9.63 -9.44
N SER A 134 0.19 -9.31 -9.49
CA SER A 134 -0.31 -7.93 -9.42
C SER A 134 0.13 -7.22 -8.14
N TYR A 135 0.10 -7.93 -7.00
CA TYR A 135 0.54 -7.38 -5.73
C TYR A 135 2.06 -7.16 -5.68
N ILE A 136 2.86 -8.09 -6.20
CA ILE A 136 4.32 -7.97 -6.29
C ILE A 136 4.71 -6.78 -7.18
N VAL A 137 4.14 -6.70 -8.38
CA VAL A 137 4.43 -5.60 -9.32
C VAL A 137 4.01 -4.26 -8.72
N LEU A 138 2.86 -4.20 -8.03
CA LEU A 138 2.44 -2.99 -7.32
C LEU A 138 3.44 -2.61 -6.22
N ALA A 139 3.88 -3.57 -5.40
CA ALA A 139 4.87 -3.33 -4.35
C ALA A 139 6.17 -2.74 -4.91
N LEU A 140 6.69 -3.33 -5.99
CA LEU A 140 7.89 -2.84 -6.67
C LEU A 140 7.71 -1.43 -7.25
N ALA A 141 6.57 -1.15 -7.88
CA ALA A 141 6.28 0.16 -8.45
C ALA A 141 6.12 1.25 -7.37
N LEU A 142 5.47 0.92 -6.24
CA LEU A 142 5.36 1.82 -5.08
C LEU A 142 6.72 2.13 -4.48
N ASN A 143 7.58 1.10 -4.34
CA ASN A 143 8.94 1.26 -3.85
C ASN A 143 9.74 2.21 -4.74
N HIS A 144 9.73 1.94 -6.05
CA HIS A 144 10.41 2.76 -7.04
C HIS A 144 9.92 4.21 -7.01
N GLN A 145 8.60 4.43 -6.94
CA GLN A 145 8.04 5.78 -6.84
C GLN A 145 8.50 6.50 -5.57
N ALA A 146 8.52 5.82 -4.42
CA ALA A 146 8.95 6.41 -3.16
C ALA A 146 10.42 6.87 -3.22
N LEU A 147 11.29 6.05 -3.81
CA LEU A 147 12.71 6.31 -4.01
C LEU A 147 12.98 7.49 -4.95
N THR A 148 12.29 7.53 -6.09
CA THR A 148 12.62 8.46 -7.18
C THR A 148 11.88 9.79 -7.11
N GLN A 149 10.66 9.82 -6.56
CA GLN A 149 9.86 11.04 -6.54
C GLN A 149 10.48 12.10 -5.61
N LYS A 150 10.46 13.38 -6.01
CA LYS A 150 11.01 14.48 -5.20
C LYS A 150 10.20 14.71 -3.92
N CYS A 151 8.88 14.67 -4.02
CA CYS A 151 7.94 14.82 -2.91
C CYS A 151 6.63 14.07 -3.21
N ALA A 152 5.92 13.60 -2.20
CA ALA A 152 4.57 13.07 -2.35
C ALA A 152 3.60 13.73 -1.36
N SER A 153 2.35 13.93 -1.79
CA SER A 153 1.27 14.45 -0.95
C SER A 153 0.44 13.30 -0.35
N ALA A 154 0.09 13.42 0.93
CA ALA A 154 -0.84 12.52 1.61
C ALA A 154 -2.32 12.84 1.29
N ARG A 155 -2.59 13.97 0.61
CA ARG A 155 -3.96 14.37 0.27
C ARG A 155 -4.59 13.28 -0.60
N LYS A 156 -5.77 12.82 -0.16
CA LYS A 156 -6.57 11.88 -0.95
C LYS A 156 -6.94 12.56 -2.29
N PRO A 157 -6.65 11.92 -3.43
CA PRO A 157 -7.12 12.41 -4.69
C PRO A 157 -8.65 12.33 -4.70
N GLN A 158 -9.27 13.11 -5.58
CA GLN A 158 -10.69 13.02 -5.83
C GLN A 158 -11.01 11.63 -6.43
N THR A 159 -11.87 10.87 -5.76
CA THR A 159 -12.24 9.49 -6.10
C THR A 159 -13.73 9.36 -6.40
N GLU A 160 -14.32 10.33 -7.11
CA GLU A 160 -15.72 10.22 -7.56
C GLU A 160 -15.95 8.97 -8.41
N ASN A 161 -14.89 8.55 -9.12
CA ASN A 161 -14.80 7.27 -9.81
C ASN A 161 -13.48 6.57 -9.41
N GLU A 162 -13.59 5.56 -8.55
CA GLU A 162 -12.46 4.81 -8.02
C GLU A 162 -11.70 4.05 -9.11
N LYS A 163 -12.42 3.41 -10.03
CA LYS A 163 -11.81 2.64 -11.13
C LYS A 163 -11.00 3.55 -12.05
N PHE A 164 -11.52 4.73 -12.38
CA PHE A 164 -10.79 5.76 -13.14
C PHE A 164 -9.56 6.26 -12.36
N ALA A 165 -9.72 6.58 -11.07
CA ALA A 165 -8.63 7.07 -10.23
C ALA A 165 -7.49 6.05 -10.09
N MET A 166 -7.82 4.77 -9.91
CA MET A 166 -6.82 3.71 -9.86
C MET A 166 -6.14 3.50 -11.21
N ARG A 167 -6.90 3.40 -12.31
CA ARG A 167 -6.32 3.23 -13.65
C ARG A 167 -5.31 4.34 -13.98
N THR A 168 -5.70 5.59 -13.78
CA THR A 168 -4.81 6.75 -14.05
C THR A 168 -3.57 6.72 -13.16
N TYR A 169 -3.71 6.31 -11.90
CA TYR A 169 -2.58 6.14 -11.01
C TYR A 169 -1.65 4.99 -11.43
N LEU A 170 -2.18 3.83 -11.81
CA LEU A 170 -1.40 2.69 -12.30
C LEU A 170 -0.58 3.07 -13.53
N ASN A 171 -1.16 3.80 -14.49
CA ASN A 171 -0.43 4.33 -15.63
C ASN A 171 0.72 5.24 -15.20
N ARG A 172 0.49 6.12 -14.22
CA ARG A 172 1.51 7.05 -13.69
C ARG A 172 2.70 6.33 -13.04
N ILE A 173 2.49 5.13 -12.50
CA ILE A 173 3.55 4.33 -11.87
C ILE A 173 4.08 3.20 -12.78
N GLY A 174 3.78 3.26 -14.08
CA GLY A 174 4.43 2.41 -15.09
C GLY A 174 3.67 1.15 -15.49
N PHE A 175 2.40 0.98 -15.12
CA PHE A 175 1.59 -0.16 -15.59
C PHE A 175 1.06 0.12 -17.02
N ILE A 176 1.95 0.26 -17.98
CA ILE A 176 1.65 0.63 -19.38
C ILE A 176 2.04 -0.54 -20.29
N GLY A 177 1.21 -0.88 -21.28
CA GLY A 177 1.46 -2.01 -22.18
C GLY A 177 0.67 -3.27 -21.81
N ASP A 178 0.72 -4.26 -22.69
CA ASP A 178 -0.06 -5.50 -22.58
C ASP A 178 0.47 -6.43 -21.48
N GLU A 179 1.76 -6.34 -21.16
CA GLU A 179 2.40 -7.12 -20.10
C GLU A 179 1.83 -6.82 -18.71
N PHE A 180 1.22 -5.63 -18.53
CA PHE A 180 0.53 -5.22 -17.31
C PHE A 180 -1.00 -5.29 -17.40
N ALA A 181 -1.57 -5.78 -18.50
CA ALA A 181 -3.04 -5.83 -18.69
C ALA A 181 -3.72 -6.61 -17.57
N ASN A 182 -3.25 -7.83 -17.30
CA ASN A 182 -3.74 -8.67 -16.21
C ASN A 182 -3.58 -8.00 -14.83
N CYS A 183 -2.46 -7.28 -14.60
CA CYS A 183 -2.26 -6.57 -13.34
C CYS A 183 -3.25 -5.41 -13.15
N ARG A 184 -3.50 -4.63 -14.20
CA ARG A 184 -4.50 -3.55 -14.18
C ARG A 184 -5.90 -4.10 -13.95
N GLU A 185 -6.24 -5.21 -14.58
CA GLU A 185 -7.52 -5.89 -14.40
C GLU A 185 -7.72 -6.29 -12.92
N HIS A 186 -6.78 -7.04 -12.35
CA HIS A 186 -6.87 -7.46 -10.95
C HIS A 186 -6.94 -6.29 -9.96
N LEU A 187 -6.14 -5.24 -10.18
CA LEU A 187 -6.09 -4.07 -9.29
C LEU A 187 -7.29 -3.12 -9.44
N THR A 188 -8.16 -3.33 -10.43
CA THR A 188 -9.35 -2.50 -10.66
C THR A 188 -10.67 -3.26 -10.59
N ALA A 189 -10.64 -4.59 -10.56
CA ALA A 189 -11.82 -5.45 -10.60
C ALA A 189 -12.87 -5.12 -9.54
N TYR A 190 -12.44 -4.74 -8.33
CA TYR A 190 -13.30 -4.48 -7.18
C TYR A 190 -13.58 -2.98 -6.94
N LEU A 191 -13.14 -2.10 -7.83
CA LEU A 191 -13.35 -0.66 -7.71
C LEU A 191 -14.60 -0.21 -8.45
N ASP A 192 -15.33 0.74 -7.86
CA ASP A 192 -16.58 1.24 -8.42
C ASP A 192 -16.36 2.20 -9.59
N GLY A 193 -17.35 2.27 -10.48
CA GLY A 193 -17.36 3.19 -11.62
C GLY A 193 -16.72 2.62 -12.89
N SER A 194 -16.38 3.53 -13.81
CA SER A 194 -15.82 3.22 -15.13
C SER A 194 -14.33 3.52 -15.21
N ALA A 195 -13.55 2.69 -15.91
CA ALA A 195 -12.14 2.98 -16.19
C ALA A 195 -11.93 4.11 -17.22
N ALA A 196 -12.97 4.43 -18.00
CA ALA A 196 -12.87 5.33 -19.15
C ALA A 196 -13.13 6.81 -18.78
N TRP A 197 -14.12 7.08 -17.93
CA TRP A 197 -14.62 8.44 -17.69
C TRP A 197 -14.56 8.79 -16.22
N ARG A 198 -14.13 10.01 -15.89
CA ARG A 198 -14.09 10.47 -14.51
C ARG A 198 -15.48 10.78 -13.94
N PHE A 199 -16.29 11.49 -14.72
CA PHE A 199 -17.69 11.78 -14.42
C PHE A 199 -18.56 11.01 -15.42
N ARG A 200 -19.78 10.65 -15.05
CA ARG A 200 -20.73 10.16 -16.06
C ARG A 200 -20.97 11.30 -17.04
N ALA A 201 -21.02 11.01 -18.34
CA ALA A 201 -21.62 11.94 -19.27
C ALA A 201 -23.08 12.13 -18.83
N ALA A 202 -23.50 13.40 -18.72
CA ALA A 202 -24.90 13.76 -18.49
C ALA A 202 -25.75 13.34 -19.69
#